data_AF-A0ABD4YJ45-F1
#
_entry.id   AF-A0ABD4YJ45-F1
#
_cell.length_a   1.000
_cell.length_b   1.000
_cell.length_c   1.000
_cell.angle_alpha   90.00
_cell.angle_beta   90.00
_cell.angle_gamma   90.00
#
_symmetry.space_group_name_H-M   'P 1'
#
loop_
_entity.id
_entity.type
_entity.pdbx_description
1 polymer ?
#
loop_
_entity_poly.entity_id
_entity_poly.type
_entity_poly.pdbx_seq_one_letter_code
_entity_poly.pdbx_strand_id
1 'polypeptide(L)'
;MTNIEPGLIALILITAMLIAASAQIIISHKYTEHFESFLPTSRLVSDNIKNYQHAGLLGKTIRTGQIATLLAIPKIFIYRGYAEIEEVKNSPLREKRILLILWIIHITLFIALMLSHYL
;
A
#
# COMPACT_ATOMS: atom_id res chain seq x y z
N MET A 1 23.91 -25.91 12.73
CA MET A 1 22.81 -24.94 12.63
C MET A 1 23.43 -23.58 12.85
N THR A 2 23.36 -22.67 11.88
CA THR A 2 23.93 -21.31 12.01
C THR A 2 23.15 -20.56 13.08
N ASN A 3 23.80 -20.19 14.18
CA ASN A 3 23.25 -19.33 15.22
C ASN A 3 23.16 -17.90 14.67
N ILE A 4 22.15 -17.64 13.84
CA ILE A 4 21.87 -16.28 13.39
C ILE A 4 21.18 -15.58 14.56
N GLU A 5 21.77 -14.50 15.06
CA GLU A 5 21.19 -13.73 16.15
C GLU A 5 19.84 -13.15 15.71
N PRO A 6 18.76 -13.34 16.49
CA PRO A 6 17.44 -12.79 16.17
C PRO A 6 17.47 -11.27 15.94
N GLY A 7 18.36 -10.57 16.64
CA GLY A 7 18.58 -9.13 16.45
C GLY A 7 19.09 -8.77 15.04
N LEU A 8 19.94 -9.61 14.43
CA LEU A 8 20.41 -9.40 13.07
C LEU A 8 19.28 -9.60 12.04
N ILE A 9 18.43 -10.61 12.24
CA ILE A 9 17.25 -10.85 11.39
C ILE A 9 16.30 -9.65 11.46
N ALA A 10 16.00 -9.17 12.67
CA ALA A 10 15.15 -7.99 12.87
C ALA A 10 15.74 -6.74 12.19
N LEU A 11 17.06 -6.52 12.32
CA LEU A 11 17.74 -5.40 11.67
C LEU A 11 17.64 -5.44 10.15
N ILE A 12 17.82 -6.63 9.54
CA ILE A 12 17.67 -6.83 8.09
C ILE A 12 16.23 -6.52 7.66
N LEU A 13 15.24 -7.04 8.40
CA LEU A 13 13.82 -6.83 8.09
C LEU A 13 13.42 -5.35 8.21
N ILE A 14 13.83 -4.67 9.28
CA ILE A 14 13.57 -3.23 9.46
C ILE A 14 14.23 -2.43 8.33
N THR A 15 15.47 -2.76 7.96
CA THR A 15 16.16 -2.10 6.85
C THR A 15 15.42 -2.29 5.53
N ALA A 16 14.96 -3.52 5.24
CA ALA A 16 14.15 -3.80 4.07
C ALA A 16 12.80 -3.04 4.07
N MET A 17 12.16 -2.90 5.23
CA MET A 17 10.94 -2.10 5.37
C MET A 17 11.18 -0.62 5.09
N LEU A 18 12.30 -0.04 5.54
CA LEU A 18 12.65 1.35 5.26
C LEU A 18 12.89 1.59 3.76
N ILE A 19 13.52 0.63 3.07
CA ILE A 19 13.70 0.69 1.61
C ILE A 19 12.35 0.63 0.90
N ALA A 20 11.48 -0.31 1.28
CA ALA A 20 10.14 -0.45 0.70
C ALA A 20 9.28 0.80 0.95
N ALA A 21 9.34 1.38 2.15
CA ALA A 21 8.64 2.61 2.50
C ALA A 21 9.17 3.79 1.67
N SER A 22 10.48 3.90 1.48
CA SER A 22 11.08 4.93 0.63
C SER A 22 10.62 4.82 -0.81
N ALA A 23 10.59 3.59 -1.36
CA ALA A 23 10.04 3.33 -2.70
C ALA A 23 8.56 3.72 -2.80
N GLN A 24 7.76 3.40 -1.78
CA GLN A 24 6.36 3.80 -1.72
C GLN A 24 6.20 5.33 -1.69
N ILE A 25 7.01 6.05 -0.93
CA ILE A 25 6.96 7.53 -0.88
C ILE A 25 7.25 8.11 -2.27
N ILE A 26 8.28 7.61 -2.96
CA ILE A 26 8.65 8.06 -4.31
C ILE A 26 7.49 7.81 -5.30
N ILE A 27 6.93 6.60 -5.27
CA ILE A 27 5.81 6.22 -6.14
C ILE A 27 4.56 7.05 -5.83
N SER A 28 4.24 7.24 -4.54
CA SER A 28 3.11 8.04 -4.11
C SER A 28 3.27 9.49 -4.58
N HIS A 29 4.44 10.08 -4.38
CA HIS A 29 4.68 11.46 -4.80
C HIS A 29 4.38 11.69 -6.29
N LYS A 30 4.79 10.73 -7.13
CA LYS A 30 4.71 10.83 -8.60
C LYS A 30 3.38 10.36 -9.20
N TYR A 31 2.73 9.37 -8.59
CA TYR A 31 1.61 8.64 -9.22
C TYR A 31 0.30 8.65 -8.43
N THR A 32 0.21 9.31 -7.25
CA THR A 32 -1.03 9.34 -6.44
C THR A 32 -2.24 9.73 -7.28
N GLU A 33 -2.18 10.89 -7.94
CA GLU A 33 -3.29 11.43 -8.73
C GLU A 33 -3.61 10.55 -9.95
N HIS A 34 -2.61 9.85 -10.48
CA HIS A 34 -2.79 8.89 -11.57
C HIS A 34 -3.54 7.64 -11.11
N PHE A 35 -3.28 7.14 -9.90
CA PHE A 35 -4.03 6.00 -9.37
C PHE A 35 -5.47 6.37 -9.00
N GLU A 36 -5.69 7.60 -8.54
CA GLU A 36 -7.01 8.10 -8.19
C GLU A 36 -7.91 8.29 -9.40
N SER A 37 -7.36 8.68 -10.55
CA SER A 37 -8.13 8.88 -11.77
C SER A 37 -8.74 7.58 -12.32
N PHE A 38 -8.28 6.41 -11.85
CA PHE A 38 -8.89 5.12 -12.17
C PHE A 38 -10.10 4.76 -11.33
N LEU A 39 -10.35 5.51 -10.26
CA LEU A 39 -11.41 5.27 -9.29
C LEU A 39 -12.25 6.55 -9.04
N PRO A 40 -12.72 7.25 -10.11
CA PRO A 40 -13.33 8.56 -9.98
C PRO A 40 -14.63 8.58 -9.17
N THR A 41 -15.40 7.49 -9.13
CA THR A 41 -16.65 7.38 -8.37
C THR A 41 -16.44 6.72 -7.00
N SER A 42 -15.23 6.26 -6.68
CA SER A 42 -14.95 5.66 -5.39
C SER A 42 -15.11 6.67 -4.24
N ARG A 43 -16.02 6.34 -3.32
CA ARG A 43 -16.19 7.10 -2.07
C ARG A 43 -14.92 7.10 -1.23
N LEU A 44 -14.17 5.99 -1.18
CA LEU A 44 -12.88 5.93 -0.50
C LEU A 44 -11.91 6.98 -1.05
N VAL A 45 -11.77 7.07 -2.37
CA VAL A 45 -10.83 8.02 -3.01
C VAL A 45 -11.27 9.45 -2.75
N SER A 46 -12.53 9.78 -2.99
CA SER A 46 -13.05 11.13 -2.76
C SER A 46 -12.95 11.59 -1.30
N ASP A 47 -13.21 10.70 -0.34
CA ASP A 47 -13.08 10.99 1.09
C ASP A 47 -11.59 11.14 1.49
N ASN A 48 -10.70 10.29 0.99
CA ASN A 48 -9.26 10.41 1.26
C ASN A 48 -8.67 11.70 0.68
N ILE A 49 -9.10 12.13 -0.52
CA ILE A 49 -8.69 13.43 -1.09
C ILE A 49 -9.07 14.55 -0.14
N LYS A 50 -10.35 14.62 0.28
CA LYS A 50 -10.84 15.66 1.20
C LYS A 50 -10.06 15.69 2.52
N ASN A 51 -9.79 14.53 3.10
CA ASN A 51 -9.13 14.40 4.40
C ASN A 51 -7.63 14.73 4.35
N TYR A 52 -6.96 14.44 3.23
CA TYR A 52 -5.49 14.47 3.14
C TYR A 52 -4.92 15.43 2.08
N GLN A 53 -5.74 16.19 1.36
CA GLN A 53 -5.28 17.14 0.32
C GLN A 53 -4.25 18.16 0.85
N HIS A 54 -4.35 18.57 2.11
CA HIS A 54 -3.44 19.55 2.72
C HIS A 54 -2.25 18.92 3.46
N ALA A 55 -2.17 17.59 3.52
CA ALA A 55 -1.11 16.87 4.23
C ALA A 55 0.15 16.62 3.37
N GLY A 56 0.23 17.24 2.18
CA GLY A 56 1.40 17.18 1.29
C GLY A 56 1.82 15.75 0.94
N LEU A 57 3.12 15.46 1.07
CA LEU A 57 3.69 14.15 0.74
C LEU A 57 3.15 13.02 1.62
N LEU A 58 2.93 13.29 2.90
CA LEU A 58 2.36 12.31 3.83
C LEU A 58 0.92 11.97 3.40
N GLY A 59 0.13 12.99 3.07
CA GLY A 59 -1.23 12.80 2.56
C GLY A 59 -1.29 11.94 1.29
N LYS A 60 -0.40 12.21 0.33
CA LYS A 60 -0.24 11.39 -0.89
C LYS A 60 0.10 9.93 -0.59
N THR A 61 0.99 9.71 0.37
CA THR A 61 1.42 8.36 0.77
C THR A 61 0.28 7.57 1.41
N ILE A 62 -0.51 8.21 2.27
CA ILE A 62 -1.70 7.61 2.88
C ILE A 62 -2.73 7.24 1.81
N ARG A 63 -3.09 8.21 0.95
CA ARG A 63 -4.06 8.02 -0.16
C ARG A 63 -3.66 6.86 -1.06
N THR A 64 -2.41 6.84 -1.52
CA THR A 64 -1.88 5.76 -2.36
C THR A 64 -1.89 4.41 -1.64
N GLY A 65 -1.51 4.37 -0.35
CA GLY A 65 -1.55 3.14 0.44
C GLY A 65 -2.96 2.58 0.64
N GLN A 66 -3.95 3.45 0.84
CA GLN A 66 -5.36 3.05 0.93
C GLN A 66 -5.90 2.55 -0.41
N ILE A 67 -5.50 3.14 -1.54
CA ILE A 67 -5.81 2.63 -2.88
C ILE A 67 -5.15 1.25 -3.10
N ALA A 68 -3.89 1.08 -2.72
CA ALA A 68 -3.22 -0.23 -2.81
C ALA A 68 -3.97 -1.30 -2.00
N THR A 69 -4.44 -0.94 -0.80
CA THR A 69 -5.24 -1.83 0.05
C THR A 69 -6.60 -2.13 -0.58
N LEU A 70 -7.29 -1.12 -1.14
CA LEU A 70 -8.52 -1.30 -1.91
C LEU A 70 -8.33 -2.32 -3.03
N LEU A 71 -7.25 -2.19 -3.81
CA LEU A 71 -6.97 -3.08 -4.93
C LEU A 71 -6.58 -4.49 -4.49
N ALA A 72 -5.93 -4.64 -3.34
CA ALA A 72 -5.51 -5.94 -2.81
C ALA A 72 -6.69 -6.75 -2.24
N ILE A 73 -7.62 -6.09 -1.55
CA ILE A 73 -8.79 -6.71 -0.90
C ILE A 73 -10.10 -6.00 -1.28
N PRO A 74 -10.44 -5.94 -2.59
CA PRO A 74 -11.52 -5.08 -3.09
C PRO A 74 -12.90 -5.48 -2.59
N LYS A 75 -13.13 -6.76 -2.32
CA LYS A 75 -14.42 -7.29 -1.84
C LYS A 75 -14.92 -6.57 -0.60
N ILE A 76 -14.03 -6.23 0.35
CA ILE A 76 -14.41 -5.57 1.61
C ILE A 76 -14.91 -4.15 1.35
N PHE A 77 -14.26 -3.43 0.44
CA PHE A 77 -14.62 -2.04 0.13
C PHE A 77 -15.85 -1.95 -0.76
N ILE A 78 -16.00 -2.86 -1.72
CA ILE A 78 -17.20 -2.95 -2.56
C ILE A 78 -18.42 -3.31 -1.72
N TYR A 79 -18.32 -4.32 -0.84
CA TYR A 79 -19.41 -4.72 0.04
C TYR A 79 -19.90 -3.58 0.95
N ARG A 80 -19.00 -2.68 1.34
CA ARG A 80 -19.31 -1.51 2.18
C ARG A 80 -19.71 -0.26 1.38
N GLY A 81 -19.80 -0.34 0.05
CA GLY A 81 -20.13 0.79 -0.82
C GLY A 81 -19.04 1.87 -0.89
N TYR A 82 -17.78 1.52 -0.60
CA TYR A 82 -16.65 2.44 -0.68
C TYR A 82 -15.96 2.49 -2.04
N ALA A 83 -16.20 1.49 -2.90
CA ALA A 83 -15.70 1.46 -4.27
C ALA A 83 -16.61 0.66 -5.18
N GLU A 84 -16.58 1.03 -6.46
CA GLU A 84 -17.35 0.36 -7.50
C GLU A 84 -16.58 -0.81 -8.12
N ILE A 85 -17.27 -1.93 -8.31
CA ILE A 85 -16.66 -3.15 -8.85
C ILE A 85 -16.13 -2.97 -10.27
N GLU A 86 -16.79 -2.13 -11.07
CA GLU A 86 -16.44 -1.87 -12.46
C GLU A 86 -15.14 -1.09 -12.57
N GLU A 87 -14.95 -0.04 -11.75
CA GLU A 87 -13.71 0.73 -11.72
C GLU A 87 -12.52 -0.16 -11.31
N VAL A 88 -12.71 -0.98 -10.28
CA VAL A 88 -11.71 -1.93 -9.80
C VAL A 88 -11.40 -3.02 -10.83
N LYS A 89 -12.33 -3.37 -11.72
CA LYS A 89 -12.04 -4.31 -12.83
C LYS A 89 -11.35 -3.61 -13.98
N ASN A 90 -11.79 -2.40 -14.33
CA ASN A 90 -11.34 -1.68 -15.52
C ASN A 90 -10.01 -0.93 -15.35
N SER A 91 -9.53 -0.71 -14.12
CA SER A 91 -8.22 -0.06 -13.95
C SER A 91 -7.10 -0.89 -14.60
N PRO A 92 -6.10 -0.25 -15.19
CA PRO A 92 -5.10 -0.95 -15.98
C PRO A 92 -4.18 -1.81 -15.10
N LEU A 93 -3.91 -3.02 -15.61
CA LEU A 93 -3.34 -4.11 -14.83
C LEU A 93 -1.89 -3.85 -14.41
N ARG A 94 -1.12 -3.10 -15.22
CA ARG A 94 0.30 -2.85 -14.99
C ARG A 94 0.50 -1.93 -13.78
N GLU A 95 -0.32 -0.90 -13.69
CA GLU A 95 -0.35 0.14 -12.68
C GLU A 95 -0.80 -0.46 -11.34
N LYS A 96 -1.87 -1.27 -11.38
CA LYS A 96 -2.30 -2.09 -10.23
C LYS A 96 -1.20 -2.98 -9.71
N ARG A 97 -0.47 -3.67 -10.59
CA ARG A 97 0.59 -4.61 -10.18
C ARG A 97 1.67 -3.92 -9.35
N ILE A 98 2.06 -2.69 -9.68
CA ILE A 98 3.09 -1.97 -8.90
C ILE A 98 2.60 -1.75 -7.45
N LEU A 99 1.37 -1.28 -7.28
CA LEU A 99 0.78 -1.08 -5.95
C LEU A 99 0.60 -2.38 -5.18
N LEU A 100 0.12 -3.44 -5.87
CA LEU A 100 -0.09 -4.74 -5.26
C LEU A 100 1.23 -5.39 -4.83
N ILE A 101 2.28 -5.31 -5.64
CA ILE A 101 3.60 -5.84 -5.30
C ILE A 101 4.15 -5.11 -4.08
N LEU A 102 4.10 -3.77 -4.06
CA LEU A 102 4.52 -3.01 -2.88
C LEU A 102 3.70 -3.38 -1.64
N TRP A 103 2.38 -3.51 -1.77
CA TRP A 103 1.51 -3.88 -0.66
C TRP A 103 1.86 -5.27 -0.11
N ILE A 104 2.06 -6.26 -0.99
CA ILE A 104 2.48 -7.61 -0.61
C ILE A 104 3.84 -7.57 0.09
N ILE A 105 4.83 -6.83 -0.44
CA ILE A 105 6.14 -6.67 0.20
C ILE A 105 6.01 -6.13 1.62
N HIS A 106 5.22 -5.07 1.82
CA HIS A 106 5.02 -4.50 3.16
C HIS A 106 4.36 -5.50 4.12
N ILE A 107 3.30 -6.19 3.69
CA ILE A 107 2.61 -7.19 4.51
C ILE A 107 3.54 -8.37 4.83
N THR A 108 4.28 -8.88 3.84
CA THR A 108 5.22 -9.98 4.04
C THR A 108 6.35 -9.59 4.99
N LEU A 109 6.96 -8.42 4.81
CA LEU A 109 8.01 -7.93 5.71
C LEU A 109 7.49 -7.69 7.13
N PHE A 110 6.28 -7.15 7.26
CA PHE A 110 5.66 -6.93 8.57
C PHE A 110 5.37 -8.26 9.29
N ILE A 111 4.81 -9.24 8.59
CA ILE A 111 4.57 -10.59 9.13
C ILE A 111 5.90 -11.25 9.49
N ALA A 112 6.92 -11.17 8.63
CA ALA A 112 8.24 -11.73 8.89
C ALA A 112 8.88 -11.11 10.14
N LEU A 113 8.73 -9.81 10.36
CA LEU A 113 9.24 -9.13 11.56
C LEU A 113 8.51 -9.58 12.83
N MET A 114 7.19 -9.74 12.75
CA MET A 114 6.42 -10.30 13.88
C MET A 114 6.84 -11.75 14.19
N LEU A 115 7.07 -12.55 13.15
CA LEU A 115 7.47 -13.93 13.29
C LEU A 115 8.94 -14.10 13.72
N SER A 116 9.82 -13.14 13.41
CA SER A 116 11.23 -13.21 13.78
C SER A 116 11.47 -13.17 15.28
N HIS A 117 10.50 -12.70 16.07
CA HIS A 117 10.55 -12.79 17.53
C HIS A 117 10.42 -14.25 18.05
N TYR A 118 9.86 -15.16 17.24
CA TYR A 118 9.68 -16.56 17.63
C TYR A 118 10.79 -17.49 17.09
N LEU A 119 11.79 -16.94 16.39
CA LEU A 119 12.94 -17.66 15.82
C LEU A 119 14.16 -17.52 16.74
#